data_AF-A0A832TI52-F1
#
_entry.id   AF-A0A832TI52-F1
#
_cell.length_a   1.000
_cell.length_b   1.000
_cell.length_c   1.000
_cell.angle_alpha   90.00
_cell.angle_beta   90.00
_cell.angle_gamma   90.00
#
_symmetry.space_group_name_H-M   'P 1'
#
loop_
_entity.id
_entity.type
_entity.pdbx_description
1 polymer ?
#
loop_
_entity_poly.entity_id
_entity_poly.type
_entity_poly.pdbx_seq_one_letter_code
_entity_poly.pdbx_strand_id
1 'polypeptide(L)'
;MTRSYLVFDVGRYRELAEELVKPEDIVVEVGAAAGDTTVRLARNARLVIAFEKSEEMFERLRERVRDLDNVIVLCEDGFELGEVLKRTERVDAVFIDVGGGAQPRLALALWEAYYSRFRPRVIVVRNRRLCRLIETVERVECDEEV
;
A
#
# COMPACT_ATOMS: atom_id res chain seq x y z
N MET A 1 -10.66 -7.62 12.61
CA MET A 1 -9.82 -6.47 12.99
C MET A 1 -8.71 -6.34 11.96
N THR A 2 -8.49 -5.14 11.40
CA THR A 2 -7.39 -4.86 10.45
C THR A 2 -6.06 -4.88 11.19
N ARG A 3 -5.04 -5.52 10.59
CA ARG A 3 -3.66 -5.51 11.11
C ARG A 3 -2.86 -4.46 10.36
N SER A 4 -2.38 -3.44 11.06
CA SER A 4 -1.54 -2.39 10.49
C SER A 4 -0.07 -2.62 10.82
N TYR A 5 0.80 -2.45 9.83
CA TYR A 5 2.25 -2.55 9.95
C TYR A 5 2.87 -1.22 9.52
N LEU A 6 3.71 -0.65 10.38
CA LEU A 6 4.49 0.54 10.07
C LEU A 6 5.96 0.12 9.94
N VAL A 7 6.57 0.40 8.78
CA VAL A 7 7.94 -0.03 8.49
C VAL A 7 8.83 1.13 8.04
N PHE A 8 10.12 1.04 8.40
CA PHE A 8 11.11 2.08 8.11
C PHE A 8 11.77 1.89 6.75
N ASP A 9 12.20 0.67 6.46
CA ASP A 9 12.98 0.32 5.28
C ASP A 9 12.13 -0.38 4.20
N VAL A 10 12.64 -0.35 2.98
CA VAL A 10 11.98 -0.95 1.83
C VAL A 10 12.14 -2.47 1.78
N GLY A 11 13.18 -3.01 2.42
CA GLY A 11 13.40 -4.45 2.53
C GLY A 11 12.27 -5.10 3.31
N ARG A 12 12.01 -4.63 4.54
CA ARG A 12 10.92 -5.14 5.36
C ARG A 12 9.55 -4.92 4.72
N TYR A 13 9.33 -3.79 4.04
CA TYR A 13 8.11 -3.56 3.26
C TYR A 13 7.87 -4.65 2.21
N ARG A 14 8.92 -5.05 1.48
CA ARG A 14 8.87 -6.10 0.46
C ARG A 14 8.78 -7.51 1.05
N GLU A 15 9.40 -7.77 2.19
CA GLU A 15 9.23 -9.04 2.91
C GLU A 15 7.77 -9.21 3.36
N LEU A 16 7.16 -8.16 3.92
CA LEU A 16 5.74 -8.20 4.32
C LEU A 16 4.80 -8.39 3.12
N ALA A 17 5.16 -7.89 1.94
CA ALA A 17 4.44 -8.15 0.70
C ALA A 17 4.40 -9.65 0.35
N GLU A 18 5.47 -10.38 0.66
CA GLU A 18 5.56 -11.82 0.43
C GLU A 18 4.95 -12.64 1.57
N GLU A 19 5.06 -12.18 2.82
CA GLU A 19 4.56 -12.89 4.02
C GLU A 19 3.04 -12.76 4.23
N LEU A 20 2.45 -11.60 3.91
CA LEU A 20 1.09 -11.26 4.35
C LEU A 20 0.01 -11.41 3.27
N VAL A 21 0.40 -11.38 2.00
CA VAL A 21 -0.49 -11.47 0.84
C VAL A 21 -0.85 -12.92 0.56
N LYS A 22 -2.12 -13.16 0.26
CA LYS A 22 -2.68 -14.49 -0.02
C LYS A 22 -3.18 -14.61 -1.46
N PRO A 23 -3.25 -15.84 -2.02
CA PRO A 23 -3.77 -16.12 -3.37
C PRO A 23 -5.10 -15.49 -3.72
N GLU A 24 -5.99 -15.31 -2.74
CA GLU A 24 -7.32 -14.75 -2.93
C GLU A 24 -7.40 -13.24 -2.77
N ASP A 25 -6.33 -12.58 -2.30
CA ASP A 25 -6.35 -11.16 -1.96
C ASP A 25 -6.42 -10.28 -3.22
N ILE A 26 -7.27 -9.25 -3.15
CA ILE A 26 -7.17 -8.07 -4.01
C ILE A 26 -6.36 -7.01 -3.27
N VAL A 27 -5.22 -6.65 -3.85
CA VAL A 27 -4.23 -5.78 -3.24
C VAL A 27 -4.26 -4.41 -3.90
N VAL A 28 -4.22 -3.35 -3.10
CA VAL A 28 -3.90 -2.00 -3.59
C VAL A 28 -2.49 -1.63 -3.17
N GLU A 29 -1.67 -1.19 -4.11
CA GLU A 29 -0.37 -0.59 -3.86
C GLU A 29 -0.41 0.91 -4.21
N VAL A 30 0.00 1.75 -3.26
CA VAL A 30 0.07 3.20 -3.44
C VAL A 30 1.53 3.64 -3.41
N GLY A 31 2.00 4.27 -4.49
CA GLY A 31 3.40 4.62 -4.69
C GLY A 31 4.22 3.45 -5.20
N ALA A 32 3.76 2.83 -6.29
CA ALA A 32 4.36 1.63 -6.87
C ALA A 32 5.74 1.88 -7.51
N ALA A 33 6.13 3.14 -7.74
CA ALA A 33 7.40 3.53 -8.34
C ALA A 33 7.67 2.75 -9.63
N ALA A 34 8.83 2.09 -9.76
CA ALA A 34 9.16 1.29 -10.93
C ALA A 34 8.58 -0.15 -10.88
N GLY A 35 7.86 -0.54 -9.82
CA GLY A 35 7.14 -1.82 -9.75
C GLY A 35 7.85 -3.00 -9.09
N ASP A 36 8.98 -2.80 -8.40
CA ASP A 36 9.68 -3.91 -7.73
C ASP A 36 8.80 -4.62 -6.69
N THR A 37 8.01 -3.85 -5.94
CA THR A 37 7.10 -4.39 -4.93
C THR A 37 5.83 -4.91 -5.59
N THR A 38 5.30 -4.24 -6.61
CA THR A 38 4.17 -4.71 -7.42
C THR A 38 4.38 -6.13 -7.94
N VAL A 39 5.56 -6.43 -8.49
CA VAL A 39 5.90 -7.78 -8.97
C VAL A 39 5.85 -8.82 -7.84
N ARG A 40 6.29 -8.46 -6.63
CA ARG A 40 6.24 -9.36 -5.47
C ARG A 40 4.81 -9.60 -5.00
N LEU A 41 3.99 -8.54 -4.93
CA LEU A 41 2.57 -8.65 -4.60
C LEU A 41 1.85 -9.54 -5.61
N ALA A 42 2.10 -9.34 -6.91
CA ALA A 42 1.45 -10.07 -8.00
C ALA A 42 1.76 -11.57 -8.01
N ARG A 43 2.90 -12.01 -7.45
CA ARG A 43 3.21 -13.45 -7.34
C ARG A 43 2.24 -14.20 -6.44
N ASN A 44 1.70 -13.53 -5.42
CA ASN A 44 0.86 -14.15 -4.41
C ASN A 44 -0.58 -13.65 -4.43
N ALA A 45 -0.88 -12.50 -5.04
CA ALA A 45 -2.22 -11.91 -5.04
C ALA A 45 -3.08 -12.42 -6.21
N ARG A 46 -4.40 -12.42 -6.00
CA ARG A 46 -5.37 -12.60 -7.10
C ARG A 46 -5.30 -11.45 -8.09
N LEU A 47 -5.18 -10.23 -7.58
CA LEU A 47 -5.16 -9.00 -8.35
C LEU A 47 -4.38 -7.93 -7.59
N VAL A 48 -3.54 -7.18 -8.29
CA VAL A 48 -2.88 -5.97 -7.77
C VAL A 48 -3.35 -4.75 -8.55
N ILE A 49 -3.81 -3.72 -7.85
CA ILE A 49 -4.11 -2.40 -8.39
C ILE A 49 -3.04 -1.44 -7.88
N ALA A 50 -2.14 -1.02 -8.78
CA ALA A 50 -0.96 -0.24 -8.45
C ALA A 50 -1.10 1.21 -8.93
N PHE A 51 -1.04 2.15 -7.98
CA PHE A 51 -1.01 3.59 -8.25
C PHE A 51 0.41 4.11 -8.31
N GLU A 52 0.73 4.83 -9.38
CA GLU A 52 1.94 5.63 -9.49
C GLU A 52 1.61 6.98 -10.16
N LYS A 53 1.88 8.09 -9.47
CA LYS A 53 1.49 9.43 -9.92
C LYS A 53 2.50 10.04 -10.90
N SER A 54 3.76 9.64 -10.83
CA SER A 54 4.79 10.13 -11.74
C SER A 54 4.68 9.41 -13.08
N GLU A 55 4.39 10.13 -14.16
CA GLU A 55 4.33 9.57 -15.52
C GLU A 55 5.61 8.80 -15.89
N GLU A 56 6.79 9.33 -15.52
CA GLU A 56 8.07 8.64 -15.79
C GLU A 56 8.15 7.28 -15.08
N MET A 57 7.76 7.22 -13.79
CA MET A 57 7.79 5.97 -13.04
C MET A 57 6.67 5.02 -13.48
N PHE A 58 5.50 5.57 -13.83
CA PHE A 58 4.37 4.82 -14.37
C PHE A 58 4.76 4.06 -15.65
N GLU A 59 5.47 4.69 -16.59
CA GLU A 59 5.92 3.99 -17.79
C GLU A 59 6.89 2.84 -17.47
N ARG A 60 7.78 3.04 -16.49
CA ARG A 60 8.69 1.97 -16.02
C ARG A 60 7.94 0.85 -15.33
N LEU A 61 6.95 1.18 -14.49
CA LEU A 61 6.07 0.22 -13.83
C LEU A 61 5.31 -0.61 -14.85
N ARG A 62 4.66 0.06 -15.81
CA ARG A 62 3.88 -0.55 -16.88
C ARG A 62 4.71 -1.51 -17.69
N GLU A 63 5.92 -1.12 -18.10
CA GLU A 63 6.83 -2.00 -18.83
C GLU A 63 7.25 -3.20 -17.98
N ARG A 64 7.56 -2.99 -16.70
CA ARG A 64 7.99 -4.06 -15.79
C ARG A 64 6.92 -5.13 -15.55
N VAL A 65 5.65 -4.73 -15.50
CA VAL A 65 4.53 -5.63 -15.19
C VAL A 65 3.76 -6.05 -16.44
N ARG A 66 4.26 -5.75 -17.65
CA ARG A 66 3.55 -5.97 -18.93
C ARG A 66 3.10 -7.40 -19.17
N ASP A 67 3.84 -8.37 -18.64
CA ASP A 67 3.60 -9.80 -18.81
C ASP A 67 2.85 -10.42 -17.60
N LEU A 68 2.34 -9.58 -16.68
CA LEU A 68 1.58 -9.99 -15.52
C LEU A 68 0.09 -9.72 -15.75
N ASP A 69 -0.68 -10.79 -15.97
CA ASP A 69 -2.13 -10.71 -16.26
C ASP A 69 -2.98 -10.24 -15.07
N ASN A 70 -2.40 -10.23 -13.86
CA ASN A 70 -3.08 -9.90 -12.61
C ASN A 70 -2.66 -8.54 -12.03
N VAL A 71 -2.12 -7.63 -12.85
CA VAL A 71 -1.74 -6.28 -12.43
C VAL A 71 -2.46 -5.22 -13.25
N ILE A 72 -3.12 -4.29 -12.56
CA ILE A 72 -3.69 -3.07 -13.12
C ILE A 72 -2.83 -1.90 -12.65
N VAL A 73 -2.26 -1.14 -13.59
CA VAL A 73 -1.49 0.07 -13.30
C VAL A 73 -2.34 1.31 -13.54
N LEU A 74 -2.26 2.28 -12.63
CA LEU A 74 -3.00 3.55 -12.68
C LEU A 74 -2.03 4.72 -12.55
N CYS A 75 -2.00 5.60 -13.56
CA CYS A 75 -1.22 6.83 -13.54
C CYS A 75 -1.99 7.94 -12.80
N GLU A 76 -2.29 7.72 -11.52
CA GLU A 76 -3.22 8.54 -10.74
C GLU A 76 -2.68 8.77 -9.32
N ASP A 77 -3.29 9.73 -8.62
CA ASP A 77 -3.04 9.91 -7.18
C ASP A 77 -3.65 8.75 -6.38
N GLY A 78 -2.95 8.29 -5.33
CA GLY A 78 -3.42 7.21 -4.46
C GLY A 78 -4.72 7.50 -3.71
N PHE A 79 -5.15 8.76 -3.68
CA PHE A 79 -6.46 9.18 -3.15
C PHE A 79 -7.63 8.98 -4.12
N GLU A 80 -7.39 8.59 -5.37
CA GLU A 80 -8.44 8.35 -6.36
C GLU A 80 -9.11 6.98 -6.14
N LEU A 81 -9.71 6.78 -4.97
CA LEU A 81 -10.39 5.52 -4.58
C LEU A 81 -11.50 5.13 -5.56
N GLY A 82 -12.10 6.10 -6.27
CA GLY A 82 -13.07 5.85 -7.32
C GLY A 82 -12.53 4.92 -8.42
N GLU A 83 -11.24 4.98 -8.72
CA GLU A 83 -10.62 4.06 -9.67
C GLU A 83 -10.59 2.63 -9.12
N VAL A 84 -10.28 2.44 -7.84
CA VAL A 84 -10.36 1.10 -7.23
C VAL A 84 -11.79 0.56 -7.31
N LEU A 85 -12.78 1.40 -7.02
CA LEU A 85 -14.19 1.01 -6.97
C LEU A 85 -14.78 0.63 -8.33
N LYS A 86 -14.26 1.18 -9.42
CA LYS A 86 -14.64 0.76 -10.79
C LYS A 86 -14.22 -0.69 -11.11
N ARG A 87 -13.29 -1.25 -10.32
CA ARG A 87 -12.63 -2.54 -10.60
C ARG A 87 -13.00 -3.61 -9.59
N THR A 88 -13.30 -3.23 -8.35
CA THR A 88 -13.61 -4.15 -7.26
C THR A 88 -14.41 -3.48 -6.15
N GLU A 89 -15.28 -4.25 -5.49
CA GLU A 89 -15.99 -3.82 -4.28
C GLU A 89 -15.22 -4.13 -2.99
N ARG A 90 -14.15 -4.93 -3.08
CA ARG A 90 -13.32 -5.36 -1.93
C ARG A 90 -11.84 -5.09 -2.16
N VAL A 91 -11.13 -4.82 -1.07
CA VAL A 91 -9.67 -4.77 -0.99
C VAL A 91 -9.25 -5.48 0.28
N ASP A 92 -8.37 -6.46 0.15
CA ASP A 92 -7.99 -7.37 1.24
C ASP A 92 -6.66 -6.95 1.89
N ALA A 93 -5.75 -6.36 1.12
CA ALA A 93 -4.50 -5.81 1.60
C ALA A 93 -4.16 -4.49 0.92
N VAL A 94 -3.54 -3.58 1.67
CA VAL A 94 -3.11 -2.26 1.17
C VAL A 94 -1.66 -2.03 1.53
N PHE A 95 -0.86 -1.60 0.56
CA PHE A 95 0.56 -1.33 0.67
C PHE A 95 0.82 0.13 0.29
N ILE A 96 1.32 0.95 1.23
CA ILE A 96 1.51 2.39 1.06
C ILE A 96 2.99 2.75 1.19
N ASP A 97 3.61 3.22 0.10
CA ASP A 97 4.97 3.75 0.05
C ASP A 97 5.05 4.98 -0.88
N VAL A 98 4.43 6.09 -0.46
CA VAL A 98 4.43 7.37 -1.21
C VAL A 98 5.72 8.17 -1.03
N GLY A 99 6.86 7.49 -1.15
CA GLY A 99 8.19 8.02 -0.94
C GLY A 99 8.50 8.09 0.55
N GLY A 100 9.16 7.06 1.11
CA GLY A 100 9.38 6.85 2.55
C GLY A 100 9.96 7.99 3.42
N GLY A 101 10.21 9.19 2.88
CA GLY A 101 10.47 10.44 3.62
C GLY A 101 9.32 11.47 3.60
N ALA A 102 8.16 11.14 3.02
CA ALA A 102 6.98 11.98 2.96
C ALA A 102 6.48 12.38 4.36
N GLN A 103 5.73 13.48 4.43
CA GLN A 103 5.14 13.95 5.68
C GLN A 103 4.23 12.86 6.27
N PRO A 104 4.34 12.52 7.58
CA PRO A 104 3.52 11.49 8.21
C PRO A 104 2.01 11.65 7.97
N ARG A 105 1.52 12.89 7.93
CA ARG A 105 0.12 13.23 7.62
C ARG A 105 -0.38 12.57 6.34
N LEU A 106 0.45 12.53 5.28
CA LEU A 106 0.04 11.96 4.00
C LEU A 106 -0.17 10.44 4.10
N ALA A 107 0.76 9.74 4.75
CA ALA A 107 0.66 8.30 4.95
C ALA A 107 -0.53 7.93 5.85
N LEU A 108 -0.80 8.72 6.89
CA LEU A 108 -1.96 8.55 7.76
C LEU A 108 -3.27 8.82 7.02
N ALA A 109 -3.35 9.85 6.18
CA ALA A 109 -4.55 10.15 5.41
C ALA A 109 -4.86 9.06 4.37
N LEU A 110 -3.85 8.50 3.71
CA LEU A 110 -4.04 7.34 2.83
C LEU A 110 -4.49 6.12 3.64
N TRP A 111 -3.84 5.83 4.77
CA TRP A 111 -4.24 4.75 5.65
C TRP A 111 -5.72 4.87 6.05
N GLU A 112 -6.16 6.07 6.46
CA GLU A 112 -7.54 6.35 6.87
C GLU A 112 -8.53 6.19 5.70
N ALA A 113 -8.19 6.70 4.51
CA ALA A 113 -9.03 6.58 3.32
C ALA A 113 -9.28 5.11 2.94
N TYR A 114 -8.22 4.29 2.90
CA TYR A 114 -8.36 2.87 2.57
C TYR A 114 -9.00 2.05 3.69
N TYR A 115 -8.67 2.35 4.95
CA TYR A 115 -9.26 1.69 6.13
C TYR A 115 -10.77 1.95 6.20
N SER A 116 -11.19 3.21 6.12
CA SER A 116 -12.60 3.60 6.20
C SER A 116 -13.42 3.03 5.04
N ARG A 117 -12.85 2.96 3.83
CA ARG A 117 -13.57 2.52 2.64
C ARG A 117 -13.68 1.00 2.49
N PHE A 118 -12.63 0.26 2.85
CA PHE A 118 -12.53 -1.16 2.52
C PHE A 118 -12.36 -2.07 3.73
N ARG A 119 -11.91 -1.54 4.88
CA ARG A 119 -11.55 -2.32 6.08
C ARG A 119 -10.71 -3.56 5.74
N PRO A 120 -9.58 -3.39 5.02
CA PRO A 120 -8.77 -4.51 4.57
C PRO A 120 -8.25 -5.33 5.76
N ARG A 121 -7.92 -6.58 5.53
CA ARG A 121 -7.34 -7.46 6.55
C ARG A 121 -5.97 -6.94 7.01
N VAL A 122 -5.18 -6.39 6.08
CA VAL A 122 -3.83 -5.88 6.33
C VAL A 122 -3.63 -4.51 5.68
N ILE A 123 -2.95 -3.61 6.39
CA ILE A 123 -2.37 -2.40 5.80
C ILE A 123 -0.89 -2.32 6.17
N VAL A 124 -0.01 -2.17 5.18
CA VAL A 124 1.43 -1.96 5.38
C VAL A 124 1.78 -0.55 4.94
N VAL A 125 2.36 0.24 5.84
CA VAL A 125 2.74 1.63 5.59
C VAL A 125 4.25 1.75 5.76
N ARG A 126 4.95 2.20 4.72
CA ARG A 126 6.33 2.62 4.84
C ARG A 126 6.42 4.12 5.09
N ASN A 127 6.87 4.53 6.27
CA ASN A 127 7.13 5.94 6.56
C ASN A 127 8.22 6.12 7.62
N ARG A 128 9.42 6.55 7.20
CA ARG A 128 10.58 6.69 8.09
C ARG A 128 10.38 7.72 9.20
N ARG A 129 9.67 8.81 8.91
CA ARG A 129 9.44 9.90 9.88
C ARG A 129 8.46 9.47 10.97
N LEU A 130 7.41 8.75 10.58
CA LEU A 130 6.44 8.20 11.52
C LEU A 130 7.07 7.10 12.38
N CYS A 131 7.88 6.19 11.81
CA CYS A 131 8.66 5.23 12.60
C CYS A 131 9.49 5.93 13.68
N ARG A 132 10.27 6.95 13.31
CA ARG A 132 11.10 7.71 14.26
C ARG A 132 10.28 8.38 15.35
N LEU A 133 9.11 8.91 15.02
CA LEU A 133 8.21 9.47 16.03
C LEU A 133 7.78 8.39 17.02
N ILE A 134 7.29 7.24 16.51
CA ILE A 134 6.85 6.12 17.35
C ILE A 134 7.98 5.59 18.24
N GLU A 135 9.22 5.54 17.74
CA GLU A 135 10.40 5.16 18.53
C GLU A 135 10.66 6.10 19.73
N THR A 136 10.16 7.34 19.70
CA THR A 136 10.24 8.29 20.82
C THR A 136 9.03 8.28 21.75
N VAL A 137 7.98 7.51 21.43
CA VAL A 137 6.77 7.45 22.25
C VAL A 137 7.01 6.53 23.44
N GLU A 138 6.94 7.10 24.65
CA GLU A 138 7.05 6.34 25.90
C GLU A 138 5.75 5.62 26.27
N ARG A 139 4.61 6.27 26.01
CA ARG A 139 3.28 5.76 26.35
C ARG A 139 2.25 6.14 25.29
N VAL A 140 1.39 5.20 24.95
CA VAL A 140 0.18 5.43 24.15
C VAL A 140 -1.03 5.28 25.08
N GLU A 141 -1.88 6.29 25.12
CA GLU A 141 -3.16 6.26 25.84
C GLU A 141 -4.28 6.18 24.81
N CYS A 142 -5.03 5.08 24.82
CA CYS A 142 -6.16 4.84 23.95
C CYS A 142 -7.39 4.56 24.81
N ASP A 143 -8.54 5.12 24.45
CA ASP A 143 -9.82 4.69 25.00
C ASP A 143 -10.15 3.28 24.46
N GLU A 144 -10.64 2.39 25.33
CA GLU A 144 -10.91 0.98 24.99
C GLU A 144 -12.08 0.78 24.01
N GLU A 145 -12.75 1.87 23.57
CA GLU A 145 -13.96 1.84 22.74
C GLU A 145 -13.70 2.17 21.25
N VAL A 146 -12.78 1.46 20.59
CA VAL A 146 -12.63 1.48 19.10
C VAL A 146 -12.65 0.09 18.51
#